data_AF-A0A7Y9ZU99-F1
#
_entry.id   AF-A0A7Y9ZU99-F1
#
_cell.length_a   1.000
_cell.length_b   1.000
_cell.length_c   1.000
_cell.angle_alpha   90.00
_cell.angle_beta   90.00
_cell.angle_gamma   90.00
#
_symmetry.space_group_name_H-M   'P 1'
#
loop_
_entity.id
_entity.type
_entity.pdbx_description
1 polymer ?
#
loop_
_entity_poly.entity_id
_entity_poly.type
_entity_poly.pdbx_seq_one_letter_code
_entity_poly.pdbx_strand_id
1 'polypeptide(L)' 'MSLAKFVPAPKAAQDSARFVQTYLLDKSAREFFLQERMKDVVALAKQGNWSEASKEFREQTGADIKMSVFAAQIAAIV' A
#
# COMPACT_ATOMS: atom_id res chain seq x y z
N MET A 1 1.97 -33.34 -0.71
CA MET A 1 3.03 -32.39 -0.29
C MET A 1 2.86 -31.11 -1.10
N SER A 2 2.86 -29.92 -0.46
CA SER A 2 2.62 -28.65 -1.16
C SER A 2 3.89 -28.13 -1.83
N LEU A 3 3.78 -27.76 -3.12
CA LEU A 3 4.85 -27.16 -3.94
C LEU A 3 5.37 -25.83 -3.37
N ALA A 4 4.61 -25.18 -2.48
CA ALA A 4 4.99 -23.95 -1.78
C ALA A 4 6.27 -24.08 -0.94
N LYS A 5 6.72 -25.31 -0.64
CA LYS A 5 7.97 -25.57 0.09
C LYS A 5 9.23 -25.46 -0.78
N PHE A 6 9.10 -25.61 -2.10
CA PHE A 6 10.25 -25.70 -3.03
C PHE A 6 10.52 -24.40 -3.79
N VAL A 7 9.50 -23.57 -3.97
CA VAL A 7 9.64 -22.23 -4.53
C VAL A 7 8.94 -21.26 -3.57
N PRO A 8 9.63 -20.70 -2.58
CA PRO A 8 9.04 -19.69 -1.72
C PRO A 8 8.58 -18.52 -2.59
N ALA A 9 7.37 -18.01 -2.33
CA ALA A 9 6.90 -16.83 -3.03
C ALA A 9 7.91 -15.69 -2.81
N PRO A 10 8.20 -14.87 -3.85
CA PRO A 10 9.08 -13.72 -3.70
C PRO A 10 8.61 -12.86 -2.52
N LYS A 11 9.54 -12.43 -1.67
CA LYS A 11 9.21 -11.65 -0.46
C LYS A 11 8.38 -10.40 -0.79
N ALA A 12 8.66 -9.77 -1.93
CA ALA A 12 7.87 -8.67 -2.47
C ALA A 12 6.41 -9.05 -2.78
N ALA A 13 6.16 -10.25 -3.30
CA ALA A 13 4.80 -10.73 -3.57
C ALA A 13 4.03 -11.02 -2.27
N GLN A 14 4.71 -11.52 -1.24
CA GLN A 14 4.11 -11.71 0.10
C GLN A 14 3.77 -10.37 0.76
N ASP A 15 4.67 -9.39 0.69
CA ASP A 15 4.45 -8.06 1.26
C ASP A 15 3.29 -7.34 0.56
N SER A 16 3.21 -7.41 -0.77
CA SER A 16 2.07 -6.88 -1.53
C SER A 16 0.75 -7.59 -1.20
N ALA A 17 0.75 -8.91 -1.07
CA ALA A 17 -0.45 -9.66 -0.69
C ALA A 17 -0.93 -9.28 0.71
N ARG A 18 0.01 -9.05 1.65
CA ARG A 18 -0.31 -8.58 3.01
C ARG A 18 -0.94 -7.18 3.00
N PHE A 19 -0.43 -6.28 2.17
CA PHE A 19 -1.03 -4.95 1.99
C PHE A 19 -2.49 -5.05 1.50
N VAL A 20 -2.73 -5.83 0.45
CA VAL A 20 -4.08 -6.07 -0.08
C VAL A 20 -5.00 -6.66 0.99
N GLN A 21 -4.51 -7.67 1.72
CA GLN A 21 -5.27 -8.30 2.80
C GLN A 21 -5.56 -7.34 3.97
N THR A 22 -4.74 -6.31 4.18
CA THR A 22 -4.93 -5.40 5.33
C THR A 22 -5.84 -4.22 4.98
N TYR A 23 -5.69 -3.65 3.80
CA TYR A 23 -6.32 -2.38 3.44
C TYR A 23 -7.38 -2.49 2.35
N LEU A 24 -7.35 -3.56 1.54
CA LEU A 24 -8.13 -3.69 0.31
C LEU A 24 -9.05 -4.93 0.29
N LEU A 25 -9.34 -5.53 1.46
CA LEU A 25 -10.27 -6.67 1.55
C LEU A 25 -11.71 -6.27 1.24
N ASP A 26 -12.13 -5.11 1.73
CA ASP A 26 -13.51 -4.63 1.65
C ASP A 26 -13.79 -3.81 0.39
N LYS A 27 -12.73 -3.17 -0.15
CA LYS A 27 -12.83 -2.17 -1.22
C LYS A 27 -11.66 -2.31 -2.18
N SER A 28 -11.87 -1.98 -3.46
CA SER A 28 -10.77 -1.90 -4.42
C SER A 28 -9.75 -0.84 -4.00
N ALA A 29 -8.51 -0.96 -4.50
CA ALA A 29 -7.46 0.05 -4.29
C ALA A 29 -7.96 1.47 -4.63
N ARG A 30 -8.72 1.59 -5.72
CA ARG A 30 -9.27 2.85 -6.17
C ARG A 30 -10.27 3.44 -5.18
N GLU A 31 -11.22 2.65 -4.71
CA GLU A 31 -12.20 3.09 -3.70
C GLU A 31 -11.56 3.40 -2.35
N PHE A 32 -10.48 2.71 -1.99
CA PHE A 32 -9.74 2.99 -0.77
C PHE A 32 -9.03 4.35 -0.84
N PHE A 33 -8.30 4.63 -1.92
CA PHE A 33 -7.54 5.87 -2.08
C PHE A 33 -8.39 7.09 -2.51
N LEU A 34 -9.62 6.88 -2.98
CA LEU A 34 -10.59 7.96 -3.22
C LEU A 34 -11.27 8.49 -1.94
N GLN A 35 -11.02 7.87 -0.78
CA GLN A 35 -11.56 8.35 0.49
C GLN A 35 -10.95 9.72 0.85
N GLU A 36 -11.75 10.60 1.47
CA GLU A 36 -11.33 11.96 1.80
C GLU A 36 -10.05 11.98 2.65
N ARG A 37 -9.93 11.07 3.62
CA ARG A 37 -8.70 10.92 4.43
C ARG A 37 -7.44 10.65 3.58
N MET A 38 -7.55 9.91 2.48
CA MET A 38 -6.41 9.54 1.64
C MET A 38 -6.06 10.60 0.59
N LYS A 39 -6.81 11.71 0.51
CA LYS A 39 -6.64 12.74 -0.52
C LYS A 39 -5.24 13.33 -0.54
N ASP A 40 -4.68 13.62 0.62
CA ASP A 40 -3.34 14.22 0.74
C ASP A 40 -2.24 13.20 0.39
N VAL A 41 -2.41 11.93 0.78
CA VAL A 41 -1.53 10.83 0.37
C VAL A 41 -1.48 10.72 -1.16
N VAL A 42 -2.63 10.75 -1.82
CA VAL A 42 -2.72 10.66 -3.30
C VAL A 42 -2.12 11.89 -3.97
N ALA A 43 -2.38 13.09 -3.44
CA ALA A 43 -1.83 14.33 -3.98
C ALA A 43 -0.30 14.34 -3.91
N LEU A 44 0.27 14.00 -2.76
CA LEU A 44 1.73 13.91 -2.56
C LEU A 44 2.35 12.84 -3.45
N ALA A 45 1.72 11.67 -3.55
CA ALA A 45 2.20 10.58 -4.39
C ALA A 45 2.24 10.96 -5.88
N LYS A 46 1.19 11.62 -6.39
CA LYS A 46 1.11 12.08 -7.79
C LYS A 46 2.11 13.18 -8.14
N GLN A 47 2.49 13.99 -7.16
CA GLN A 47 3.52 15.04 -7.33
C GLN A 47 4.96 14.49 -7.33
N GLY A 48 5.14 13.20 -7.04
CA GLY A 48 6.47 12.63 -6.90
C GLY A 48 7.09 12.84 -5.52
N ASN A 49 6.30 13.17 -4.49
CA ASN A 49 6.75 13.30 -3.10
C ASN A 49 6.49 12.01 -2.31
N TRP A 50 7.18 10.92 -2.68
CA TRP A 50 6.87 9.56 -2.22
C TRP A 50 7.18 9.38 -0.72
N SER A 51 8.21 10.06 -0.23
CA SER A 51 8.60 10.03 1.19
C SER A 51 7.50 10.64 2.06
N GLU A 52 7.00 11.82 1.67
CA GLU A 52 5.94 12.53 2.39
C GLU A 52 4.60 11.78 2.30
N ALA A 53 4.25 11.27 1.12
CA ALA A 53 3.05 10.43 0.95
C ALA A 53 3.08 9.19 1.86
N SER A 54 4.25 8.53 1.97
CA SER A 54 4.40 7.38 2.85
C SER A 54 4.32 7.76 4.33
N LYS A 55 4.84 8.94 4.71
CA LYS A 55 4.73 9.44 6.08
C LYS A 55 3.28 9.77 6.43
N GLU A 56 2.58 10.49 5.56
CA GLU A 56 1.17 10.85 5.72
C GLU A 56 0.30 9.60 5.87
N PHE A 57 0.50 8.60 5.00
CA PHE A 57 -0.23 7.34 5.09
C PHE A 57 0.00 6.62 6.43
N ARG A 58 1.25 6.63 6.91
CA ARG A 58 1.62 6.04 8.19
C ARG A 58 0.93 6.75 9.36
N GLU A 59 0.90 8.07 9.34
CA GLU A 59 0.27 8.87 10.40
C GLU A 59 -1.24 8.60 10.47
N GLN A 60 -1.89 8.44 9.32
CA GLN A 60 -3.33 8.18 9.27
C GLN A 60 -3.73 6.73 9.62
N THR A 61 -2.85 5.75 9.37
CA THR A 61 -3.21 4.32 9.46
C THR A 61 -2.45 3.55 10.54
N GLY A 62 -1.39 4.13 11.11
CA GLY A 62 -0.48 3.45 12.03
C GLY A 62 0.38 2.36 11.37
N ALA A 63 0.43 2.31 10.03
CA ALA A 63 1.12 1.27 9.29
C ALA A 63 2.64 1.25 9.52
N ASP A 64 3.26 0.10 9.29
CA ASP A 64 4.72 0.01 9.23
C ASP A 64 5.29 0.78 8.03
N ILE A 65 6.56 1.19 8.13
CA ILE A 65 7.26 1.95 7.09
C ILE A 65 7.15 1.26 5.72
N LYS A 66 7.37 -0.06 5.67
CA LYS A 66 7.29 -0.82 4.41
C LYS A 66 5.91 -0.76 3.77
N MET A 67 4.85 -0.96 4.56
CA MET A 67 3.48 -0.90 4.06
C MET A 67 3.11 0.50 3.59
N SER A 68 3.65 1.51 4.27
CA SER A 68 3.41 2.91 3.93
C SER A 68 4.08 3.32 2.62
N VAL A 69 5.27 2.78 2.34
CA VAL A 69 5.91 2.93 1.02
C VAL A 69 5.06 2.28 -0.07
N PHE A 70 4.59 1.04 0.13
CA PHE A 70 3.70 0.39 -0.84
C PHE A 70 2.42 1.21 -1.09
N ALA A 71 1.82 1.77 -0.04
CA ALA A 71 0.65 2.62 -0.17
C ALA A 71 0.92 3.86 -1.04
N ALA A 72 2.04 4.55 -0.83
CA ALA A 72 2.43 5.70 -1.64
C ALA A 72 2.64 5.33 -3.11
N GLN A 73 3.25 4.17 -3.39
CA GLN A 73 3.44 3.69 -4.76
C GLN A 73 2.11 3.39 -5.46
N ILE A 74 1.18 2.74 -4.75
CA ILE A 74 -0.14 2.43 -5.28
C ILE A 74 -0.94 3.73 -5.48
N ALA A 75 -0.91 4.66 -4.52
CA ALA A 75 -1.58 5.95 -4.62
C ALA A 75 -1.13 6.79 -5.82
N ALA A 76 0.12 6.65 -6.28
CA ALA A 76 0.63 7.36 -7.45
C ALA A 76 0.00 6.88 -8.77
N ILE A 77 -0.45 5.62 -8.84
CA ILE A 77 -0.98 4.97 -10.06
C ILE A 77 -2.52 4.85 -10.08
N VAL A 78 -3.20 5.26 -9.02
CA VAL A 78 -4.66 5.24 -8.86
C VAL A 78 -5.28 6.57 -9.32
#